data_AF-A0A800D6N2-F1
#
_entry.id   AF-A0A800D6N2-F1
#
_cell.length_a   1.000
_cell.length_b   1.000
_cell.length_c   1.000
_cell.angle_alpha   90.00
_cell.angle_beta   90.00
_cell.angle_gamma   90.00
#
_symmetry.space_group_name_H-M   'P 1'
#
loop_
_entity.id
_entity.type
_entity.pdbx_description
1 polymer ?
#
loop_
_entity_poly.entity_id
_entity_poly.type
_entity_poly.pdbx_seq_one_letter_code
_entity_poly.pdbx_strand_id
1 'polypeptide(L)'
;MSRRVIIGIVIVIAIGLIGLLARGRSSGSLSLTPTPTSEAVLEEPAVTAKGVIVPEVWAQLSFKTSGTLQKVAVREGETVKARQLLAQLEVMDLEMAVRQAEENLALNQALLAQAKAAPRPEEIAAAEAALAAAKAGLKQAQGALDSAQANLDKLLEGPTEAQLAAAEAALKAAEDTYQRLLARPDPEEIEQARLSLDQARNSLWAAQAERDSICGAASKGVASQAQCDSAKAQVLNAEVSVRLAEIAYQQ
;
A
#
# COMPACT_ATOMS: atom_id res chain seq x y z
N MET A 1 14.06 44.01 29.03
CA MET A 1 14.26 45.37 29.59
C MET A 1 14.82 45.23 31.01
N SER A 2 15.65 46.13 31.55
CA SER A 2 16.25 47.34 30.96
C SER A 2 17.69 47.55 31.45
N ARG A 3 18.59 48.02 30.55
CA ARG A 3 20.01 48.35 30.83
C ARG A 3 20.22 49.58 31.74
N ARG A 4 19.22 49.98 32.54
CA ARG A 4 19.22 51.23 33.32
C ARG A 4 19.42 51.04 34.83
N VAL A 5 19.26 49.82 35.36
CA VAL A 5 19.53 49.51 36.78
C VAL A 5 21.02 49.36 37.07
N ILE A 6 21.80 48.85 36.10
CA ILE A 6 23.24 48.56 36.24
C ILE A 6 24.09 49.86 36.28
N ILE A 7 23.58 50.98 35.76
CA ILE A 7 24.31 52.27 35.71
C ILE A 7 24.18 53.03 37.04
N GLY A 8 23.15 52.78 37.86
CA GLY A 8 22.91 53.52 39.11
C GLY A 8 23.80 53.10 40.28
N ILE A 9 24.17 51.82 40.38
CA ILE A 9 24.89 51.27 41.56
C ILE A 9 26.40 51.55 41.50
N VAL A 10 26.96 51.75 40.30
CA VAL A 10 28.41 51.99 40.09
C VAL A 10 28.83 53.41 40.51
N ILE A 11 27.90 54.37 40.59
CA ILE A 11 28.20 55.78 40.92
C ILE A 11 28.26 56.03 42.44
N VAL A 12 27.62 55.20 43.26
CA VAL A 12 27.51 55.43 44.73
C VAL A 12 28.77 55.00 45.50
N ILE A 13 29.55 54.05 44.98
CA ILE A 13 30.68 53.44 45.71
C ILE A 13 32.01 54.23 45.51
N ALA A 14 32.06 55.17 44.56
CA ALA A 14 33.30 55.85 44.17
C ALA A 14 33.66 57.15 44.93
N ILE A 15 32.78 57.66 45.82
CA ILE A 15 32.93 59.01 46.43
C ILE A 15 33.09 58.99 47.97
N GLY A 16 32.87 57.85 48.63
CA GLY A 16 32.74 57.78 50.10
C GLY A 16 34.03 57.71 50.95
N LEU A 17 35.23 57.94 50.40
CA LEU A 17 36.50 57.53 51.04
C LEU A 17 37.52 58.65 51.33
N ILE A 18 37.13 59.93 51.32
CA ILE A 18 38.01 61.05 51.70
C ILE A 18 37.26 62.04 52.61
N GLY A 19 37.48 61.93 53.92
CA GLY A 19 36.79 62.71 54.96
C GLY A 19 37.66 62.89 56.21
N LEU A 20 38.81 63.52 56.03
CA LEU A 20 39.91 63.57 56.99
C LEU A 20 39.73 64.69 58.06
N LEU A 21 39.96 64.34 59.33
CA LEU A 21 40.40 65.20 60.47
C LEU A 21 39.48 66.25 61.17
N ALA A 22 39.57 66.17 62.51
CA ALA A 22 39.73 67.27 63.50
C ALA A 22 38.53 67.95 64.22
N ARG A 23 38.31 67.54 65.49
CA ARG A 23 38.12 68.32 66.76
C ARG A 23 37.54 67.40 67.85
N GLY A 24 37.86 67.47 69.15
CA GLY A 24 38.81 68.31 69.92
C GLY A 24 38.91 67.86 71.40
N ARG A 25 39.84 68.47 72.17
CA ARG A 25 40.21 68.24 73.61
C ARG A 25 39.01 68.28 74.60
N SER A 26 39.06 67.81 75.86
CA SER A 26 40.09 68.05 76.91
C SER A 26 39.95 67.25 78.25
N SER A 27 41.08 66.99 78.96
CA SER A 27 41.33 66.98 80.44
C SER A 27 40.39 66.28 81.47
N GLY A 28 40.83 65.64 82.58
CA GLY A 28 42.17 65.28 83.12
C GLY A 28 42.18 64.98 84.65
N SER A 29 43.13 64.14 85.16
CA SER A 29 43.60 63.98 86.59
C SER A 29 42.59 63.48 87.68
N LEU A 30 42.89 62.80 88.82
CA LEU A 30 44.08 62.55 89.71
C LEU A 30 44.03 61.15 90.42
N SER A 31 45.19 60.59 90.86
CA SER A 31 45.55 59.81 92.10
C SER A 31 44.66 58.68 92.73
N LEU A 32 45.12 57.72 93.59
CA LEU A 32 46.43 57.27 94.17
C LEU A 32 46.36 55.75 94.60
N THR A 33 47.49 55.01 94.47
CA THR A 33 48.24 54.09 95.41
C THR A 33 47.54 53.44 96.65
N PRO A 34 47.82 52.16 97.11
CA PRO A 34 49.14 51.47 97.19
C PRO A 34 49.32 49.96 96.82
N THR A 35 50.54 49.64 96.36
CA THR A 35 51.52 48.58 96.79
C THR A 35 51.11 47.10 96.98
N PRO A 36 51.88 46.15 96.37
CA PRO A 36 52.84 45.37 97.16
C PRO A 36 54.30 45.44 96.65
N THR A 37 55.24 45.27 97.59
CA THR A 37 56.70 45.18 97.38
C THR A 37 57.12 43.81 96.85
N SER A 38 58.10 43.76 95.93
CA SER A 38 58.99 42.60 95.76
C SER A 38 60.34 43.05 95.21
N GLU A 39 61.39 42.29 95.52
CA GLU A 39 62.79 42.74 95.51
C GLU A 39 63.48 42.68 94.13
N ALA A 40 64.61 43.39 94.02
CA ALA A 40 65.41 43.49 92.81
C ALA A 40 66.42 42.36 92.66
N VAL A 41 66.64 41.90 91.42
CA VAL A 41 67.80 41.10 90.99
C VAL A 41 68.32 41.69 89.67
N LEU A 42 69.65 41.76 89.53
CA LEU A 42 70.36 42.31 88.37
C LEU A 42 70.62 41.21 87.32
N GLU A 43 70.68 41.56 86.01
CA GLU A 43 71.81 41.23 85.10
C GLU A 43 71.60 41.66 83.61
N GLU A 44 72.67 42.27 83.06
CA GLU A 44 73.19 42.34 81.67
C GLU A 44 72.38 42.81 80.41
N PRO A 45 73.05 43.46 79.42
CA PRO A 45 72.40 44.06 78.25
C PRO A 45 72.20 43.10 77.05
N ALA A 46 70.97 42.64 76.84
CA ALA A 46 70.62 41.77 75.70
C ALA A 46 70.23 42.55 74.42
N VAL A 47 70.91 42.25 73.30
CA VAL A 47 70.49 42.71 71.96
C VAL A 47 69.23 41.95 71.52
N THR A 48 68.09 42.61 71.49
CA THR A 48 66.78 41.99 71.23
C THR A 48 66.35 42.10 69.76
N ALA A 49 66.61 41.05 68.98
CA ALA A 49 66.08 40.90 67.62
C ALA A 49 64.67 40.27 67.65
N LYS A 50 63.64 41.03 67.22
CA LYS A 50 62.26 40.53 67.11
C LYS A 50 62.02 39.93 65.72
N GLY A 51 62.12 38.60 65.62
CA GLY A 51 61.65 37.84 64.45
C GLY A 51 60.23 37.31 64.66
N VAL A 52 59.42 37.27 63.60
CA VAL A 52 58.13 36.55 63.59
C VAL A 52 58.35 35.24 62.85
N ILE A 53 58.09 34.11 63.53
CA ILE A 53 58.17 32.78 62.90
C ILE A 53 56.90 32.60 62.05
N VAL A 54 57.09 32.35 60.76
CA VAL A 54 56.01 32.01 59.82
C VAL A 54 56.25 30.61 59.26
N PRO A 55 55.19 29.81 59.01
CA PRO A 55 55.33 28.48 58.42
C PRO A 55 55.84 28.57 56.97
N GLU A 56 56.78 27.70 56.60
CA GLU A 56 57.35 27.62 55.24
C GLU A 56 56.28 27.29 54.19
N VAL A 57 55.31 26.45 54.55
CA VAL A 57 54.12 26.15 53.74
C VAL A 57 52.90 26.16 54.66
N TRP A 58 51.85 26.89 54.28
CA TRP A 58 50.54 26.82 54.89
C TRP A 58 49.48 26.58 53.80
N ALA A 59 48.41 25.90 54.15
CA ALA A 59 47.29 25.64 53.25
C ALA A 59 45.97 25.70 54.03
N GLN A 60 45.02 26.50 53.53
CA GLN A 60 43.65 26.47 54.02
C GLN A 60 42.91 25.30 53.35
N LEU A 61 42.47 24.35 54.14
CA LEU A 61 41.70 23.19 53.66
C LEU A 61 40.21 23.52 53.66
N SER A 62 39.53 23.23 52.56
CA SER A 62 38.09 23.35 52.41
C SER A 62 37.55 22.23 51.51
N PHE A 63 36.28 21.89 51.66
CA PHE A 63 35.61 20.96 50.77
C PHE A 63 35.21 21.67 49.47
N LYS A 64 35.37 20.98 48.33
CA LYS A 64 34.96 21.50 47.01
C LYS A 64 33.45 21.60 46.84
N THR A 65 32.70 20.84 47.62
CA THR A 65 31.24 20.76 47.63
C THR A 65 30.75 21.00 49.06
N SER A 66 29.65 21.72 49.22
CA SER A 66 28.93 21.80 50.50
C SER A 66 28.29 20.46 50.84
N GLY A 67 28.38 20.03 52.10
CA GLY A 67 27.75 18.80 52.58
C GLY A 67 27.96 18.59 54.09
N THR A 68 27.29 17.59 54.64
CA THR A 68 27.41 17.20 56.05
C THR A 68 28.72 16.45 56.29
N LEU A 69 29.37 16.69 57.44
CA LEU A 69 30.60 16.01 57.82
C LEU A 69 30.28 14.64 58.43
N GLN A 70 30.61 13.55 57.74
CA GLN A 70 30.37 12.19 58.22
C GLN A 70 31.42 11.75 59.26
N LYS A 71 32.70 12.08 59.03
CA LYS A 71 33.80 11.68 59.92
C LYS A 71 35.01 12.59 59.79
N VAL A 72 35.65 12.90 60.92
CA VAL A 72 37.03 13.40 60.97
C VAL A 72 37.96 12.24 61.33
N ALA A 73 39.06 12.09 60.60
CA ALA A 73 39.95 10.93 60.67
C ALA A 73 41.31 11.22 61.35
N VAL A 74 41.55 12.46 61.75
CA VAL A 74 42.79 12.95 62.40
C VAL A 74 42.46 13.74 63.66
N ARG A 75 43.39 13.81 64.61
CA ARG A 75 43.27 14.66 65.81
C ARG A 75 43.99 16.00 65.62
N GLU A 76 43.57 17.00 66.40
CA GLU A 76 44.27 18.29 66.45
C GLU A 76 45.72 18.09 66.95
N GLY A 77 46.68 18.67 66.24
CA GLY A 77 48.12 18.49 66.49
C GLY A 77 48.76 17.24 65.88
N GLU A 78 48.01 16.40 65.15
CA GLU A 78 48.54 15.20 64.49
C GLU A 78 49.35 15.54 63.22
N THR A 79 50.51 14.91 63.03
CA THR A 79 51.34 15.10 61.82
C THR A 79 50.75 14.31 60.64
N VAL A 80 50.25 15.01 59.65
CA VAL A 80 49.59 14.42 58.47
C VAL A 80 50.48 14.42 57.23
N LYS A 81 50.30 13.41 56.36
CA LYS A 81 51.01 13.29 55.07
C LYS A 81 50.14 13.79 53.91
N ALA A 82 50.79 14.18 52.82
CA ALA A 82 50.08 14.52 51.58
C ALA A 82 49.21 13.33 51.11
N ARG A 83 47.98 13.62 50.65
CA ARG A 83 46.93 12.66 50.28
C ARG A 83 46.36 11.81 51.44
N GLN A 84 46.66 12.11 52.70
CA GLN A 84 45.96 11.50 53.85
C GLN A 84 44.50 11.94 53.91
N LEU A 85 43.59 11.02 54.23
CA LEU A 85 42.19 11.35 54.52
C LEU A 85 42.14 12.10 55.86
N LEU A 86 41.73 13.36 55.82
CA LEU A 86 41.60 14.21 57.01
C LEU A 86 40.16 14.20 57.53
N ALA A 87 39.19 14.29 56.62
CA ALA A 87 37.78 14.18 56.92
C ALA A 87 36.97 13.75 55.68
N GLN A 88 35.82 13.15 55.92
CA GLN A 88 34.91 12.60 54.93
C GLN A 88 33.53 13.28 55.07
N LEU A 89 32.98 13.73 53.96
CA LEU A 89 31.58 14.19 53.87
C LEU A 89 30.64 12.99 53.74
N GLU A 90 29.40 13.18 54.11
CA GLU A 90 28.30 12.27 53.80
C GLU A 90 27.99 12.33 52.29
N VAL A 91 27.88 11.16 51.66
CA VAL A 91 27.80 11.02 50.19
C VAL A 91 26.53 10.31 49.70
N MET A 92 25.59 9.97 50.59
CA MET A 92 24.40 9.16 50.26
C MET A 92 23.60 9.73 49.08
N ASP A 93 23.32 11.04 49.07
CA ASP A 93 22.59 11.70 47.98
C ASP A 93 23.37 11.67 46.65
N LEU A 94 24.70 11.76 46.69
CA LEU A 94 25.56 11.66 45.51
C LEU A 94 25.59 10.23 44.98
N GLU A 95 25.65 9.22 45.85
CA GLU A 95 25.58 7.80 45.46
C GLU A 95 24.22 7.43 44.86
N MET A 96 23.13 8.00 45.37
CA MET A 96 21.79 7.84 44.80
C MET A 96 21.66 8.56 43.45
N ALA A 97 22.23 9.76 43.30
CA ALA A 97 22.26 10.49 42.03
C ALA A 97 23.10 9.76 40.96
N VAL A 98 24.24 9.17 41.35
CA VAL A 98 25.06 8.32 40.46
C VAL A 98 24.28 7.08 40.04
N ARG A 99 23.67 6.33 40.97
CA ARG A 99 22.82 5.18 40.63
C ARG A 99 21.69 5.54 39.66
N GLN A 100 20.99 6.65 39.91
CA GLN A 100 19.93 7.11 39.02
C GLN A 100 20.45 7.47 37.62
N ALA A 101 21.66 8.04 37.51
CA ALA A 101 22.31 8.32 36.24
C ALA A 101 22.79 7.05 35.51
N GLU A 102 23.27 6.04 36.25
CA GLU A 102 23.66 4.74 35.71
C GLU A 102 22.46 3.95 35.17
N GLU A 103 21.33 3.90 35.90
CA GLU A 103 20.08 3.30 35.42
C GLU A 103 19.55 4.02 34.17
N ASN A 104 19.59 5.35 34.16
CA ASN A 104 19.23 6.15 32.98
C ASN A 104 20.16 5.85 31.79
N LEU A 105 21.47 5.66 32.02
CA LEU A 105 22.42 5.29 30.98
C LEU A 105 22.12 3.88 30.44
N ALA A 106 21.87 2.90 31.31
CA ALA A 106 21.52 1.52 30.92
C ALA A 106 20.24 1.49 30.09
N LEU A 107 19.19 2.22 30.51
CA LEU A 107 17.95 2.36 29.75
C LEU A 107 18.19 3.00 28.37
N ASN A 108 18.97 4.09 28.29
CA ASN A 108 19.28 4.73 27.00
C ASN A 108 20.15 3.85 26.10
N GLN A 109 21.05 3.04 26.65
CA GLN A 109 21.83 2.05 25.90
C GLN A 109 20.94 0.92 25.36
N ALA A 110 19.98 0.43 26.15
CA ALA A 110 19.00 -0.56 25.71
C ALA A 110 18.09 -0.01 24.59
N LEU A 111 17.60 1.23 24.73
CA LEU A 111 16.84 1.90 23.68
C LEU A 111 17.68 2.11 22.40
N LEU A 112 18.96 2.47 22.54
CA LEU A 112 19.86 2.62 21.39
C LEU A 112 20.15 1.29 20.70
N ALA A 113 20.29 0.19 21.46
CA ALA A 113 20.46 -1.14 20.92
C ALA A 113 19.20 -1.62 20.19
N GLN A 114 18.01 -1.35 20.74
CA GLN A 114 16.73 -1.60 20.10
C GLN A 114 16.55 -0.77 18.81
N ALA A 115 16.88 0.52 18.83
CA ALA A 115 16.79 1.41 17.68
C ALA A 115 17.82 1.11 16.58
N LYS A 116 18.95 0.45 16.93
CA LYS A 116 19.96 -0.03 15.99
C LYS A 116 19.76 -1.48 15.55
N ALA A 117 18.76 -2.19 16.10
CA ALA A 117 18.47 -3.55 15.67
C ALA A 117 18.08 -3.52 14.18
N ALA A 118 18.73 -4.37 13.39
CA ALA A 118 18.39 -4.53 11.97
C ALA A 118 16.97 -5.09 11.83
N PRO A 119 16.27 -4.82 10.70
CA PRO A 119 15.01 -5.48 10.38
C PRO A 119 15.16 -7.00 10.46
N ARG A 120 14.13 -7.69 10.95
CA ARG A 120 14.21 -9.13 11.12
C ARG A 120 14.30 -9.81 9.74
N PRO A 121 15.06 -10.92 9.58
CA PRO A 121 15.20 -11.57 8.28
C PRO A 121 13.85 -12.04 7.72
N GLU A 122 12.88 -12.37 8.58
CA GLU A 122 11.50 -12.69 8.19
C GLU A 122 10.75 -11.47 7.62
N GLU A 123 10.98 -10.26 8.14
CA GLU A 123 10.39 -9.01 7.63
C GLU A 123 10.99 -8.65 6.27
N ILE A 124 12.31 -8.83 6.10
CA ILE A 124 13.00 -8.63 4.82
C ILE A 124 12.48 -9.64 3.78
N ALA A 125 12.44 -10.93 4.12
CA ALA A 125 11.95 -11.97 3.22
C ALA A 125 10.47 -11.75 2.82
N ALA A 126 9.62 -11.30 3.75
CA ALA A 126 8.24 -10.92 3.44
C ALA A 126 8.16 -9.72 2.49
N ALA A 127 8.99 -8.69 2.69
CA ALA A 127 9.07 -7.53 1.81
C ALA A 127 9.61 -7.88 0.41
N GLU A 128 10.62 -8.75 0.31
CA GLU A 128 11.15 -9.26 -0.95
C GLU A 128 10.11 -10.10 -1.70
N ALA A 129 9.39 -10.98 -1.00
CA ALA A 129 8.29 -11.76 -1.58
C ALA A 129 7.16 -10.86 -2.10
N ALA A 130 6.76 -9.83 -1.33
CA ALA A 130 5.77 -8.84 -1.76
C ALA A 130 6.26 -8.04 -3.00
N LEU A 131 7.53 -7.65 -3.03
CA LEU A 131 8.14 -6.98 -4.18
C LEU A 131 8.20 -7.89 -5.42
N ALA A 132 8.51 -9.17 -5.25
CA ALA A 132 8.52 -10.15 -6.33
C ALA A 132 7.11 -10.37 -6.90
N ALA A 133 6.10 -10.50 -6.03
CA ALA A 133 4.69 -10.60 -6.41
C ALA A 133 4.21 -9.35 -7.17
N ALA A 134 4.55 -8.15 -6.68
CA ALA A 134 4.22 -6.89 -7.35
C ALA A 134 4.86 -6.77 -8.74
N LYS A 135 6.14 -7.17 -8.88
CA LYS A 135 6.84 -7.21 -10.18
C LYS A 135 6.20 -8.22 -11.16
N ALA A 136 5.80 -9.39 -10.66
CA ALA A 136 5.10 -10.39 -11.46
C ALA A 136 3.72 -9.87 -11.93
N GLY A 137 2.95 -9.25 -11.04
CA GLY A 137 1.67 -8.61 -11.36
C GLY A 137 1.80 -7.49 -12.40
N LEU A 138 2.84 -6.64 -12.29
CA LEU A 138 3.12 -5.61 -13.29
C LEU A 138 3.46 -6.21 -14.66
N LYS A 139 4.27 -7.28 -14.71
CA LYS A 139 4.58 -7.98 -15.97
C LYS A 139 3.34 -8.61 -16.60
N GLN A 140 2.45 -9.19 -15.78
CA GLN A 140 1.17 -9.73 -16.25
C GLN A 140 0.25 -8.64 -16.79
N ALA A 141 0.15 -7.50 -16.10
CA ALA A 141 -0.64 -6.35 -16.55
C ALA A 141 -0.12 -5.78 -17.88
N GLN A 142 1.20 -5.69 -18.07
CA GLN A 142 1.78 -5.28 -19.34
C GLN A 142 1.44 -6.25 -20.47
N GLY A 143 1.62 -7.56 -20.27
CA GLY A 143 1.28 -8.55 -21.31
C GLY A 143 -0.22 -8.57 -21.66
N ALA A 144 -1.09 -8.24 -20.69
CA ALA A 144 -2.53 -8.06 -20.94
C ALA A 144 -2.82 -6.80 -21.77
N LEU A 145 -2.13 -5.69 -21.49
CA LEU A 145 -2.20 -4.46 -22.28
C LEU A 145 -1.72 -4.67 -23.72
N ASP A 146 -0.56 -5.30 -23.90
CA ASP A 146 0.01 -5.60 -25.22
C ASP A 146 -0.96 -6.48 -26.04
N SER A 147 -1.58 -7.47 -25.39
CA SER A 147 -2.59 -8.34 -26.01
C SER A 147 -3.88 -7.60 -26.36
N ALA A 148 -4.32 -6.67 -25.51
CA ALA A 148 -5.49 -5.82 -25.77
C ALA A 148 -5.24 -4.86 -26.94
N GLN A 149 -4.04 -4.28 -27.03
CA GLN A 149 -3.64 -3.43 -28.16
C GLN A 149 -3.61 -4.23 -29.47
N ALA A 150 -2.96 -5.39 -29.49
CA ALA A 150 -2.92 -6.25 -30.69
C ALA A 150 -4.30 -6.76 -31.14
N ASN A 151 -5.28 -6.84 -30.23
CA ASN A 151 -6.67 -7.14 -30.58
C ASN A 151 -7.42 -5.90 -31.08
N LEU A 152 -7.15 -4.72 -30.51
CA LEU A 152 -7.69 -3.44 -30.99
C LEU A 152 -7.21 -3.15 -32.41
N ASP A 153 -5.91 -3.33 -32.70
CA ASP A 153 -5.33 -3.09 -34.02
C ASP A 153 -6.02 -3.95 -35.09
N LYS A 154 -6.23 -5.26 -34.83
CA LYS A 154 -7.00 -6.17 -35.70
C LYS A 154 -8.46 -5.79 -35.88
N LEU A 155 -9.09 -5.15 -34.88
CA LEU A 155 -10.46 -4.65 -35.00
C LEU A 155 -10.51 -3.35 -35.82
N LEU A 156 -9.46 -2.52 -35.76
CA LEU A 156 -9.33 -1.29 -36.53
C LEU A 156 -8.96 -1.55 -38.01
N GLU A 157 -8.27 -2.66 -38.31
CA GLU A 157 -8.07 -3.15 -39.69
C GLU A 157 -9.40 -3.41 -40.42
N GLY A 158 -10.47 -3.74 -39.68
CA GLY A 158 -11.82 -3.91 -40.21
C GLY A 158 -12.03 -5.19 -41.03
N PRO A 159 -13.22 -5.38 -41.64
CA PRO A 159 -13.45 -6.49 -42.54
C PRO A 159 -12.65 -6.31 -43.84
N THR A 160 -11.97 -7.36 -44.26
CA THR A 160 -11.26 -7.39 -45.55
C THR A 160 -12.22 -7.25 -46.73
N GLU A 161 -11.75 -6.71 -47.85
CA GLU A 161 -12.52 -6.62 -49.11
C GLU A 161 -13.08 -7.99 -49.53
N ALA A 162 -12.32 -9.08 -49.33
CA ALA A 162 -12.78 -10.44 -49.59
C ALA A 162 -13.94 -10.89 -48.69
N GLN A 163 -13.99 -10.46 -47.43
CA GLN A 163 -15.11 -10.73 -46.52
C GLN A 163 -16.35 -9.92 -46.90
N LEU A 164 -16.19 -8.66 -47.30
CA LEU A 164 -17.28 -7.83 -47.81
C LEU A 164 -17.86 -8.42 -49.11
N ALA A 165 -17.02 -8.72 -50.10
CA ALA A 165 -17.44 -9.34 -51.35
C ALA A 165 -18.11 -10.70 -51.15
N ALA A 166 -17.65 -11.52 -50.19
CA ALA A 166 -18.30 -12.78 -49.85
C ALA A 166 -19.67 -12.57 -49.19
N ALA A 167 -19.83 -11.57 -48.33
CA ALA A 167 -21.11 -11.22 -47.72
C ALA A 167 -22.10 -10.66 -48.76
N GLU A 168 -21.65 -9.80 -49.67
CA GLU A 168 -22.44 -9.27 -50.79
C GLU A 168 -22.88 -10.38 -51.76
N ALA A 169 -21.97 -11.31 -52.11
CA ALA A 169 -22.31 -12.46 -52.94
C ALA A 169 -23.33 -13.40 -52.26
N ALA A 170 -23.21 -13.60 -50.93
CA ALA A 170 -24.18 -14.37 -50.15
C ALA A 170 -25.55 -13.69 -50.10
N LEU A 171 -25.59 -12.37 -49.93
CA LEU A 171 -26.83 -11.57 -50.00
C LEU A 171 -27.48 -11.70 -51.38
N LYS A 172 -26.73 -11.47 -52.46
CA LYS A 172 -27.17 -11.62 -53.85
C LYS A 172 -27.78 -13.01 -54.12
N ALA A 173 -27.11 -14.08 -53.67
CA ALA A 173 -27.59 -15.44 -53.86
C ALA A 173 -28.88 -15.75 -53.06
N ALA A 174 -29.03 -15.15 -51.87
CA ALA A 174 -30.25 -15.23 -51.08
C ALA A 174 -31.41 -14.47 -51.76
N GLU A 175 -31.15 -13.27 -52.28
CA GLU A 175 -32.12 -12.48 -53.06
C GLU A 175 -32.58 -13.22 -54.32
N ASP A 176 -31.65 -13.75 -55.13
CA ASP A 176 -31.98 -14.51 -56.35
C ASP A 176 -32.75 -15.80 -56.04
N THR A 177 -32.55 -16.38 -54.86
CA THR A 177 -33.33 -17.54 -54.39
C THR A 177 -34.72 -17.12 -53.93
N TYR A 178 -34.84 -16.02 -53.20
CA TYR A 178 -36.12 -15.44 -52.79
C TYR A 178 -36.98 -15.03 -54.00
N GLN A 179 -36.39 -14.40 -55.02
CA GLN A 179 -37.10 -14.04 -56.25
C GLN A 179 -37.59 -15.26 -57.03
N ARG A 180 -36.80 -16.35 -57.09
CA ARG A 180 -37.26 -17.61 -57.69
C ARG A 180 -38.41 -18.28 -56.93
N LEU A 181 -38.50 -18.07 -55.62
CA LEU A 181 -39.63 -18.55 -54.79
C LEU A 181 -40.88 -17.65 -54.89
N LEU A 182 -40.72 -16.37 -55.26
CA LEU A 182 -41.82 -15.45 -55.54
C LEU A 182 -42.35 -15.56 -56.98
N ALA A 183 -41.48 -15.93 -57.93
CA ALA A 183 -41.89 -16.23 -59.29
C ALA A 183 -42.85 -17.43 -59.28
N ARG A 184 -43.96 -17.32 -60.02
CA ARG A 184 -44.82 -18.47 -60.32
C ARG A 184 -44.03 -19.49 -61.16
N PRO A 185 -44.44 -20.78 -61.18
CA PRO A 185 -43.92 -21.76 -62.14
C PRO A 185 -44.03 -21.23 -63.58
N ASP A 186 -43.12 -21.69 -64.44
CA ASP A 186 -43.03 -21.20 -65.82
C ASP A 186 -44.36 -21.41 -66.55
N PRO A 187 -44.92 -20.40 -67.25
CA PRO A 187 -46.10 -20.58 -68.09
C PRO A 187 -46.01 -21.76 -69.06
N GLU A 188 -44.81 -22.10 -69.58
CA GLU A 188 -44.60 -23.26 -70.44
C GLU A 188 -44.73 -24.59 -69.66
N GLU A 189 -44.20 -24.65 -68.44
CA GLU A 189 -44.29 -25.83 -67.56
C GLU A 189 -45.73 -26.09 -67.09
N ILE A 190 -46.46 -25.02 -66.73
CA ILE A 190 -47.89 -25.08 -66.39
C ILE A 190 -48.70 -25.58 -67.60
N GLU A 191 -48.43 -25.08 -68.80
CA GLU A 191 -49.13 -25.52 -70.02
C GLU A 191 -48.78 -26.97 -70.39
N GLN A 192 -47.53 -27.40 -70.22
CA GLN A 192 -47.13 -28.80 -70.42
C GLN A 192 -47.82 -29.74 -69.42
N ALA A 193 -47.92 -29.36 -68.14
CA ALA A 193 -48.65 -30.12 -67.13
C ALA A 193 -50.16 -30.16 -67.43
N ARG A 194 -50.74 -29.06 -67.92
CA ARG A 194 -52.14 -28.99 -68.38
C ARG A 194 -52.41 -29.95 -69.55
N LEU A 195 -51.55 -29.94 -70.56
CA LEU A 195 -51.64 -30.82 -71.74
C LEU A 195 -51.46 -32.30 -71.36
N SER A 196 -50.58 -32.60 -70.40
CA SER A 196 -50.40 -33.95 -69.84
C SER A 196 -51.68 -34.44 -69.13
N LEU A 197 -52.33 -33.58 -68.34
CA LEU A 197 -53.61 -33.88 -67.71
C LEU A 197 -54.72 -34.11 -68.74
N ASP A 198 -54.79 -33.30 -69.80
CA ASP A 198 -55.75 -33.50 -70.89
C ASP A 198 -55.50 -34.82 -71.64
N GLN A 199 -54.23 -35.18 -71.91
CA GLN A 199 -53.87 -36.45 -72.53
C GLN A 199 -54.26 -37.65 -71.64
N ALA A 200 -54.04 -37.56 -70.32
CA ALA A 200 -54.45 -38.59 -69.37
C ALA A 200 -55.98 -38.74 -69.33
N ARG A 201 -56.73 -37.63 -69.35
CA ARG A 201 -58.20 -37.63 -69.39
C ARG A 201 -58.74 -38.25 -70.68
N ASN A 202 -58.13 -37.93 -71.83
CA ASN A 202 -58.49 -38.54 -73.11
C ASN A 202 -58.22 -40.05 -73.13
N SER A 203 -57.12 -40.48 -72.49
CA SER A 203 -56.77 -41.91 -72.35
C SER A 203 -57.74 -42.66 -71.43
N LEU A 204 -58.19 -42.02 -70.34
CA LEU A 204 -59.25 -42.55 -69.46
C LEU A 204 -60.58 -42.67 -70.21
N TRP A 205 -60.98 -41.65 -70.97
CA TRP A 205 -62.21 -41.70 -71.77
C TRP A 205 -62.19 -42.84 -72.80
N ALA A 206 -61.05 -43.04 -73.49
CA ALA A 206 -60.87 -44.17 -74.40
C ALA A 206 -60.96 -45.53 -73.68
N ALA A 207 -60.33 -45.69 -72.52
CA ALA A 207 -60.41 -46.91 -71.72
C ALA A 207 -61.84 -47.18 -71.22
N GLN A 208 -62.59 -46.14 -70.85
CA GLN A 208 -64.00 -46.24 -70.44
C GLN A 208 -64.89 -46.69 -71.60
N ALA A 209 -64.70 -46.12 -72.79
CA ALA A 209 -65.43 -46.52 -74.00
C ALA A 209 -65.15 -48.00 -74.39
N GLU A 210 -63.89 -48.44 -74.30
CA GLU A 210 -63.52 -49.83 -74.59
C GLU A 210 -64.11 -50.80 -73.55
N ARG A 211 -64.07 -50.45 -72.26
CA ARG A 211 -64.77 -51.19 -71.19
C ARG A 211 -66.25 -51.33 -71.49
N ASP A 212 -66.91 -50.25 -71.88
CA ASP A 212 -68.36 -50.25 -72.12
C ASP A 212 -68.73 -51.09 -73.35
N SER A 213 -67.87 -51.08 -74.39
CA SER A 213 -67.95 -51.99 -75.54
C SER A 213 -67.80 -53.46 -75.13
N ILE A 214 -66.71 -53.83 -74.44
CA ILE A 214 -66.41 -55.21 -74.03
C ILE A 214 -67.45 -55.75 -73.06
N CYS A 215 -67.82 -55.00 -72.01
CA CYS A 215 -68.83 -55.42 -71.04
C CYS A 215 -70.24 -55.46 -71.66
N GLY A 216 -70.53 -54.57 -72.62
CA GLY A 216 -71.74 -54.63 -73.44
C GLY A 216 -71.80 -55.87 -74.35
N ALA A 217 -70.66 -56.35 -74.85
CA ALA A 217 -70.56 -57.61 -75.58
C ALA A 217 -70.64 -58.83 -74.65
N ALA A 218 -70.06 -58.75 -73.45
CA ALA A 218 -70.07 -59.84 -72.46
C ALA A 218 -71.47 -60.11 -71.92
N SER A 219 -72.25 -59.06 -71.62
CA SER A 219 -73.66 -59.20 -71.22
C SER A 219 -74.56 -59.81 -72.30
N LYS A 220 -74.13 -59.79 -73.57
CA LYS A 220 -74.79 -60.46 -74.71
C LYS A 220 -74.25 -61.87 -75.00
N GLY A 221 -73.32 -62.38 -74.18
CA GLY A 221 -72.67 -63.68 -74.37
C GLY A 221 -71.65 -63.74 -75.51
N VAL A 222 -71.28 -62.60 -76.10
CA VAL A 222 -70.33 -62.52 -77.23
C VAL A 222 -68.88 -62.42 -76.74
N ALA A 223 -68.67 -61.86 -75.54
CA ALA A 223 -67.38 -61.82 -74.85
C ALA A 223 -67.45 -62.53 -73.49
N SER A 224 -66.31 -62.89 -72.92
CA SER A 224 -66.22 -63.50 -71.60
C SER A 224 -66.26 -62.46 -70.47
N GLN A 225 -66.74 -62.88 -69.29
CA GLN A 225 -66.72 -62.05 -68.09
C GLN A 225 -65.29 -61.58 -67.72
N ALA A 226 -64.29 -62.45 -67.89
CA ALA A 226 -62.88 -62.12 -67.64
C ALA A 226 -62.35 -60.98 -68.53
N GLN A 227 -62.82 -60.86 -69.78
CA GLN A 227 -62.47 -59.73 -70.65
C GLN A 227 -63.08 -58.41 -70.14
N CYS A 228 -64.34 -58.43 -69.67
CA CYS A 228 -64.98 -57.26 -69.06
C CYS A 228 -64.26 -56.84 -67.77
N ASP A 229 -63.86 -57.78 -66.91
CA ASP A 229 -63.13 -57.45 -65.68
C ASP A 229 -61.70 -56.95 -65.93
N SER A 230 -61.03 -57.45 -66.97
CA SER A 230 -59.76 -56.90 -67.47
C SER A 230 -59.91 -55.45 -67.95
N ALA A 231 -60.98 -55.14 -68.71
CA ALA A 231 -61.23 -53.78 -69.19
C ALA A 231 -61.57 -52.80 -68.04
N LYS A 232 -62.24 -53.26 -66.96
CA LYS A 232 -62.41 -52.45 -65.73
C LYS A 232 -61.07 -52.14 -65.07
N ALA A 233 -60.14 -53.10 -65.02
CA ALA A 233 -58.80 -52.87 -64.47
C ALA A 233 -58.00 -51.84 -65.31
N GLN A 234 -58.17 -51.84 -66.64
CA GLN A 234 -57.58 -50.82 -67.52
C GLN A 234 -58.13 -49.42 -67.22
N VAL A 235 -59.45 -49.28 -66.98
CA VAL A 235 -60.04 -48.00 -66.54
C VAL A 235 -59.45 -47.53 -65.21
N LEU A 236 -59.35 -48.41 -64.20
CA LEU A 236 -58.76 -48.06 -62.90
C LEU A 236 -57.30 -47.57 -63.04
N ASN A 237 -56.51 -48.20 -63.91
CA ASN A 237 -55.15 -47.73 -64.20
C ASN A 237 -55.13 -46.34 -64.85
N ALA A 238 -56.06 -46.06 -65.77
CA ALA A 238 -56.17 -44.74 -66.39
C ALA A 238 -56.70 -43.66 -65.43
N GLU A 239 -57.58 -44.00 -64.47
CA GLU A 239 -58.01 -43.10 -63.40
C GLU A 239 -56.85 -42.71 -62.49
N VAL A 240 -55.97 -43.67 -62.15
CA VAL A 240 -54.71 -43.39 -61.44
C VAL A 240 -53.80 -42.47 -62.26
N SER A 241 -53.68 -42.68 -63.58
CA SER A 241 -52.89 -41.80 -64.46
C SER A 241 -53.42 -40.36 -64.49
N VAL A 242 -54.73 -40.17 -64.57
CA VAL A 242 -55.36 -38.83 -64.49
C VAL A 242 -55.04 -38.16 -63.16
N ARG A 243 -55.16 -38.90 -62.04
CA ARG A 243 -54.90 -38.36 -60.70
C ARG A 243 -53.44 -37.99 -60.47
N LEU A 244 -52.50 -38.74 -61.04
CA LEU A 244 -51.07 -38.39 -61.03
C LEU A 244 -50.79 -37.11 -61.83
N ALA A 245 -51.39 -36.96 -63.01
CA ALA A 245 -51.26 -35.75 -63.82
C ALA A 245 -51.91 -34.52 -63.16
N GLU A 246 -53.03 -34.70 -62.46
CA GLU A 246 -53.71 -33.64 -61.71
C GLU A 246 -52.87 -33.15 -60.51
N ILE A 247 -52.21 -34.07 -59.79
CA ILE A 247 -51.26 -33.74 -58.72
C ILE A 247 -50.03 -33.00 -59.28
N ALA A 248 -49.57 -33.33 -60.49
CA ALA A 248 -48.45 -32.64 -61.14
C ALA A 248 -48.82 -31.23 -61.63
N TYR A 249 -50.07 -30.98 -62.01
CA TYR A 249 -50.57 -29.65 -62.43
C TYR A 249 -50.88 -28.70 -61.24
N GLN A 250 -50.96 -29.22 -60.02
CA GLN A 250 -51.24 -28.44 -58.80
C GLN A 250 -49.99 -28.05 -57.98
N GLN A 251 -48.80 -28.49 -58.41
CA GLN A 251 -47.51 -28.16 -57.80
C GLN A 251 -46.89 -26.92 -58.47
#